data_AF-A0A932CPR8-F1
#
_entry.id   AF-A0A932CPR8-F1
#
_cell.length_a   1.000
_cell.length_b   1.000
_cell.length_c   1.000
_cell.angle_alpha   90.00
_cell.angle_beta   90.00
_cell.angle_gamma   90.00
#
_symmetry.space_group_name_H-M   'P 1'
#
loop_
_entity.id
_entity.type
_entity.pdbx_description
1 polymer ?
#
loop_
_entity_poly.entity_id
_entity_poly.type
_entity_poly.pdbx_seq_one_letter_code
_entity_poly.pdbx_strand_id
1 'polypeptide(L)'
;FKEIDLLAEAGYTRVNMNLEVWNKNIFAGICPGKAQRIGWERWLEALEYAAARLGRGNVRSVFVSGIEPMSSFLEGVDYLASKGVFAFANPWCPDPGSLMEGHRPPYPFWHRELARKMVDTWQRHDLTLGQLARFAAIEGYLYYDEWRSRC
;
A
#
# COMPACT_ATOMS: atom_id res chain seq x y z
N PHE A 1 -5.51 15.51 -9.77
CA PHE A 1 -5.46 14.64 -10.97
C PHE A 1 -4.54 15.26 -12.01
N LYS A 2 -4.65 16.56 -12.28
CA LYS A 2 -3.69 17.32 -13.11
C LYS A 2 -2.22 17.02 -12.79
N GLU A 3 -1.87 16.88 -11.52
CA GLU A 3 -0.51 16.55 -11.08
C GLU A 3 -0.06 15.16 -11.57
N ILE A 4 -0.98 14.19 -11.62
CA ILE A 4 -0.73 12.84 -12.14
C ILE A 4 -0.50 12.91 -13.66
N ASP A 5 -1.30 13.71 -14.37
CA ASP A 5 -1.13 13.91 -15.81
C ASP A 5 0.21 14.58 -16.13
N LEU A 6 0.57 15.64 -15.41
CA LEU A 6 1.85 16.32 -15.57
C LEU A 6 3.04 15.39 -15.35
N LEU A 7 2.97 14.51 -14.34
CA LEU A 7 4.01 13.49 -14.12
C LEU A 7 4.07 12.50 -15.29
N ALA A 8 2.91 12.02 -15.76
CA ALA A 8 2.85 11.09 -16.89
C ALA A 8 3.40 11.72 -18.18
N GLU A 9 3.05 12.98 -18.46
CA GLU A 9 3.52 13.76 -19.61
C GLU A 9 5.02 14.06 -19.53
N ALA A 10 5.54 14.27 -18.32
CA ALA A 10 6.98 14.43 -18.08
C ALA A 10 7.77 13.10 -18.20
N GLY A 11 7.10 11.99 -18.53
CA GLY A 11 7.74 10.69 -18.76
C GLY A 11 7.91 9.84 -17.49
N TYR A 12 7.30 10.22 -16.37
CA TYR A 12 7.28 9.36 -15.19
C TYR A 12 6.41 8.14 -15.46
N THR A 13 6.99 6.96 -15.30
CA THR A 13 6.32 5.69 -15.58
C THR A 13 5.70 5.06 -14.33
N ARG A 14 5.97 5.60 -13.14
CA ARG A 14 5.53 5.06 -11.85
C ARG A 14 5.27 6.18 -10.85
N VAL A 15 4.26 6.00 -10.00
CA VAL A 15 3.97 6.91 -8.87
C VAL A 15 3.67 6.14 -7.59
N ASN A 16 3.95 6.80 -6.46
CA ASN A 16 3.70 6.31 -5.12
C ASN A 16 2.83 7.32 -4.35
N MET A 17 1.65 6.91 -3.91
CA MET A 17 0.74 7.76 -3.13
C MET A 17 0.17 6.94 -1.97
N ASN A 18 0.55 7.25 -0.73
CA ASN A 18 0.22 6.40 0.41
C ASN A 18 -1.14 6.77 1.01
N LEU A 19 -2.04 5.79 1.14
CA LEU A 19 -3.28 5.93 1.90
C LEU A 19 -3.06 5.78 3.41
N GLU A 20 -2.01 5.09 3.84
CA GLU A 20 -1.66 4.73 5.23
C GLU A 20 -2.63 3.77 5.93
N VAL A 21 -3.94 3.99 5.85
CA VAL A 21 -4.95 3.15 6.53
C VAL A 21 -6.15 2.90 5.63
N TRP A 22 -6.52 1.63 5.43
CA TRP A 22 -7.68 1.28 4.62
C TRP A 22 -8.99 1.56 5.34
N ASN A 23 -9.11 1.21 6.62
CA ASN A 23 -10.35 1.39 7.37
C ASN A 23 -10.76 2.86 7.47
N LYS A 24 -11.77 3.23 6.69
CA LYS A 24 -12.32 4.57 6.60
C LYS A 24 -12.77 5.12 7.95
N ASN A 25 -13.27 4.27 8.85
CA ASN A 25 -13.80 4.70 10.15
C ASN A 25 -12.70 5.21 11.11
N ILE A 26 -11.45 4.76 10.92
CA ILE A 26 -10.31 5.20 11.75
C ILE A 26 -9.38 6.14 10.99
N PHE A 27 -9.50 6.24 9.65
CA PHE A 27 -8.63 7.06 8.82
C PHE A 27 -8.54 8.52 9.28
N ALA A 28 -9.66 9.14 9.65
CA ALA A 28 -9.65 10.54 10.12
C ALA A 28 -8.93 10.72 11.46
N GLY A 29 -8.94 9.71 12.33
CA GLY A 29 -8.21 9.73 13.60
C GLY A 29 -6.70 9.50 13.41
N ILE A 30 -6.32 8.59 12.51
CA ILE A 30 -4.91 8.24 12.27
C ILE A 30 -4.23 9.24 11.32
N CYS A 31 -4.96 9.75 10.33
CA CYS A 31 -4.46 10.65 9.28
C CYS A 31 -5.29 11.93 9.18
N PRO A 32 -5.43 12.72 10.27
CA PRO A 32 -6.33 13.88 10.31
C PRO A 32 -6.01 14.91 9.21
N GLY A 33 -4.73 15.14 8.92
CA GLY A 33 -4.32 16.06 7.86
C GLY A 33 -4.73 15.62 6.45
N LYS A 34 -4.66 14.32 6.14
CA LYS A 34 -5.12 13.79 4.84
C LYS A 34 -6.64 13.79 4.75
N ALA A 35 -7.31 13.43 5.85
CA ALA A 35 -8.78 13.46 5.92
C ALA A 35 -9.34 14.87 5.69
N GLN A 36 -8.73 15.90 6.29
CA GLN A 36 -9.19 17.29 6.13
C GLN A 36 -8.86 17.89 4.76
N ARG A 37 -7.71 17.55 4.17
CA ARG A 37 -7.25 18.18 2.91
C ARG A 37 -7.76 17.49 1.66
N ILE A 38 -7.75 16.16 1.65
CA ILE A 38 -8.04 15.36 0.45
C ILE A 38 -9.26 14.46 0.70
N GLY A 39 -9.33 13.80 1.85
CA GLY A 39 -10.35 12.81 2.16
C GLY A 39 -9.97 11.40 1.69
N TRP A 40 -10.60 10.39 2.29
CA TRP A 40 -10.28 8.98 2.04
C TRP A 40 -10.66 8.56 0.62
N GLU A 41 -11.89 8.89 0.20
CA GLU A 41 -12.44 8.56 -1.11
C GLU A 41 -11.65 9.20 -2.22
N ARG A 42 -11.33 10.49 -2.08
CA ARG A 42 -10.57 11.22 -3.10
C ARG A 42 -9.16 10.67 -3.26
N TRP A 43 -8.56 10.18 -2.18
CA TRP A 43 -7.25 9.53 -2.23
C TRP A 43 -7.33 8.20 -3.00
N LEU A 44 -8.40 7.43 -2.76
CA LEU A 44 -8.67 6.19 -3.48
C LEU A 44 -8.90 6.44 -4.98
N GLU A 45 -9.74 7.42 -5.32
CA GLU A 45 -9.97 7.86 -6.70
C GLU A 45 -8.66 8.26 -7.40
N ALA A 46 -7.75 8.93 -6.68
CA ALA A 46 -6.45 9.32 -7.24
C ALA A 46 -5.56 8.11 -7.55
N LEU A 47 -5.58 7.07 -6.71
CA LEU A 47 -4.88 5.82 -6.96
C LEU A 47 -5.44 5.09 -8.19
N GLU A 48 -6.76 5.00 -8.29
CA GLU A 48 -7.43 4.42 -9.46
C GLU A 48 -7.12 5.19 -10.74
N TYR A 49 -7.22 6.53 -10.69
CA TYR A 49 -6.90 7.39 -11.81
C TYR A 49 -5.44 7.22 -12.26
N ALA A 50 -4.50 7.21 -11.31
CA ALA A 50 -3.09 6.99 -11.63
C ALA A 50 -2.85 5.62 -12.28
N ALA A 51 -3.53 4.56 -11.81
CA ALA A 51 -3.39 3.23 -12.39
C ALA A 51 -3.94 3.15 -13.81
N ALA A 52 -5.08 3.80 -14.07
CA ALA A 52 -5.63 3.93 -15.41
C ALA A 52 -4.71 4.74 -16.34
N ARG A 53 -4.06 5.79 -15.82
CA ARG A 53 -3.21 6.70 -16.60
C ARG A 53 -1.82 6.14 -16.90
N LEU A 54 -1.21 5.46 -15.94
CA LEU A 54 0.18 4.96 -16.01
C LEU A 54 0.25 3.46 -16.35
N GLY A 55 -0.86 2.74 -16.23
CA GLY A 55 -0.95 1.31 -16.50
C GLY A 55 -0.88 0.42 -15.25
N ARG A 56 -1.37 -0.81 -15.41
CA ARG A 56 -1.41 -1.84 -14.35
C ARG A 56 0.00 -2.15 -13.83
N GLY A 57 0.14 -2.19 -12.50
CA GLY A 57 1.40 -2.48 -11.82
C GLY A 57 2.42 -1.35 -11.88
N ASN A 58 2.01 -0.13 -12.23
CA ASN A 58 2.85 1.08 -12.24
C ASN A 58 2.49 2.09 -11.14
N VAL A 59 1.49 1.79 -10.31
CA VAL A 59 1.14 2.59 -9.13
C VAL A 59 1.28 1.76 -7.86
N ARG A 60 1.76 2.39 -6.79
CA ARG A 60 1.70 1.81 -5.44
C ARG A 60 1.14 2.79 -4.41
N SER A 61 0.56 2.22 -3.36
CA SER A 61 0.23 2.89 -2.10
C SER A 61 0.88 2.10 -0.96
N VAL A 62 1.32 2.78 0.09
CA VAL A 62 1.69 2.12 1.35
C VAL A 62 0.54 2.22 2.34
N PHE A 63 0.28 1.11 3.01
CA PHE A 63 -0.52 1.03 4.23
C PHE A 63 0.40 0.69 5.41
N VAL A 64 0.03 1.15 6.60
CA VAL A 64 0.74 0.90 7.84
C VAL A 64 0.14 -0.32 8.53
N SER A 65 0.83 -1.44 8.39
CA SER A 65 0.37 -2.73 8.89
C SER A 65 0.48 -2.81 10.41
N GLY A 66 -0.60 -3.23 11.06
CA GLY A 66 -0.68 -3.36 12.52
C GLY A 66 -1.40 -2.22 13.24
N ILE A 67 -1.83 -1.17 12.54
CA ILE A 67 -2.78 -0.18 13.08
C ILE A 67 -4.21 -0.72 13.02
N GLU A 68 -4.56 -1.41 11.93
CA GLU A 68 -5.88 -2.02 11.71
C GLU A 68 -5.80 -3.55 11.69
N PRO A 69 -6.93 -4.25 11.92
CA PRO A 69 -6.97 -5.71 11.81
C PRO A 69 -6.53 -6.21 10.43
N MET A 70 -5.91 -7.40 10.38
CA MET A 70 -5.40 -7.99 9.13
C MET A 70 -6.49 -8.14 8.06
N SER A 71 -7.72 -8.48 8.47
CA SER A 71 -8.86 -8.60 7.54
C SER A 71 -9.14 -7.28 6.82
N SER A 72 -9.27 -6.18 7.57
CA SER A 72 -9.45 -4.83 7.02
C SER A 72 -8.29 -4.46 6.10
N PHE A 73 -7.05 -4.70 6.53
CA PHE A 73 -5.87 -4.42 5.71
C PHE A 73 -5.93 -5.17 4.36
N LEU A 74 -6.26 -6.46 4.39
CA LEU A 74 -6.31 -7.31 3.20
C LEU A 74 -7.49 -6.98 2.27
N GLU A 75 -8.60 -6.47 2.80
CA GLU A 75 -9.68 -5.90 1.96
C GLU A 75 -9.15 -4.75 1.10
N GLY A 76 -8.36 -3.85 1.68
CA GLY A 76 -7.74 -2.76 0.93
C GLY A 76 -6.67 -3.25 -0.07
N VAL A 77 -5.89 -4.26 0.31
CA VAL A 77 -4.91 -4.88 -0.60
C VAL A 77 -5.60 -5.50 -1.80
N ASP A 78 -6.68 -6.25 -1.59
CA ASP A 78 -7.46 -6.90 -2.64
C ASP A 78 -8.12 -5.86 -3.56
N TYR A 79 -8.72 -4.82 -2.96
CA TYR A 79 -9.31 -3.72 -3.71
C TYR A 79 -8.29 -3.05 -4.62
N LEU A 80 -7.17 -2.57 -4.07
CA LEU A 80 -6.13 -1.90 -4.85
C LEU A 80 -5.49 -2.82 -5.89
N ALA A 81 -5.26 -4.08 -5.55
CA ALA A 81 -4.74 -5.07 -6.50
C ALA A 81 -5.69 -5.28 -7.68
N SER A 82 -7.01 -5.33 -7.46
CA SER A 82 -7.99 -5.41 -8.55
C SER A 82 -7.84 -4.26 -9.55
N LYS A 83 -7.53 -3.05 -9.06
CA LYS A 83 -7.29 -1.84 -9.84
C LYS A 83 -5.88 -1.77 -10.45
N GLY A 84 -5.03 -2.74 -10.17
CA GLY A 84 -3.66 -2.77 -10.68
C GLY A 84 -2.67 -1.95 -9.85
N VAL A 85 -3.05 -1.58 -8.63
CA VAL A 85 -2.22 -0.83 -7.69
C VAL A 85 -1.63 -1.80 -6.68
N PHE A 86 -0.32 -1.70 -6.44
CA PHE A 86 0.28 -2.42 -5.32
C PHE A 86 -0.01 -1.72 -3.99
N ALA A 87 -0.52 -2.46 -3.00
CA ALA A 87 -0.68 -1.99 -1.62
C ALA A 87 0.45 -2.55 -0.75
N PHE A 88 1.50 -1.78 -0.49
CA PHE A 88 2.66 -2.20 0.30
C PHE A 88 2.35 -2.14 1.80
N ALA A 89 3.01 -3.00 2.58
CA ALA A 89 2.88 -3.04 4.03
C ALA A 89 4.16 -2.53 4.70
N ASN A 90 4.08 -1.36 5.33
CA ASN A 90 5.10 -0.90 6.25
C ASN A 90 4.69 -1.29 7.68
N PRO A 91 5.52 -2.00 8.45
CA PRO A 91 5.20 -2.33 9.84
C PRO A 91 5.00 -1.08 10.69
N TRP A 92 3.97 -1.10 11.53
CA TRP A 92 3.76 -0.07 12.56
C TRP A 92 4.93 -0.07 13.53
N CYS A 93 5.62 1.05 13.64
CA CYS A 93 6.74 1.26 14.55
C CYS A 93 6.57 2.65 15.16
N PRO A 94 5.77 2.79 16.24
CA PRO A 94 5.56 4.09 16.85
C PRO A 94 6.87 4.59 17.47
N ASP A 95 7.32 5.74 16.99
CA ASP A 95 8.55 6.35 17.43
C ASP A 95 8.38 7.00 18.82
N PRO A 96 9.45 7.02 19.63
CA PRO A 96 9.49 7.81 20.87
C PRO A 96 9.15 9.28 20.58
N GLY A 97 8.27 9.87 21.39
CA GLY A 97 7.75 11.23 21.25
C GLY A 97 6.59 11.40 20.27
N SER A 98 6.18 10.35 19.55
CA SER A 98 4.99 10.41 18.69
C SER A 98 3.70 10.37 19.51
N LEU A 99 2.58 10.85 18.92
CA LEU A 99 1.26 10.79 19.58
C LEU A 99 0.81 9.37 19.94
N MET A 100 1.42 8.36 19.33
CA MET A 100 1.10 6.95 19.53
C MET A 100 2.26 6.18 20.15
N GLU A 101 3.19 6.88 20.82
CA GLU A 101 4.27 6.25 21.59
C GLU A 101 3.68 5.21 22.56
N GLY A 102 4.31 4.03 22.61
CA GLY A 102 3.86 2.91 23.46
C GLY A 102 2.73 2.08 22.86
N HIS A 103 2.13 2.46 21.72
CA HIS A 103 1.17 1.60 21.03
C HIS A 103 1.87 0.33 20.53
N ARG A 104 1.35 -0.84 20.92
CA ARG A 104 2.02 -2.11 20.65
C ARG A 104 1.81 -2.54 19.18
N PRO A 105 2.87 -2.78 18.40
CA PRO A 105 2.73 -3.39 17.08
C PRO A 105 2.44 -4.90 17.20
N PRO A 106 1.89 -5.53 16.14
CA PRO A 106 1.75 -6.98 16.08
C PRO A 106 3.10 -7.70 16.23
N TYR A 107 3.02 -9.00 16.54
CA TYR A 107 4.20 -9.84 16.61
C TYR A 107 4.78 -10.11 15.20
N PRO A 108 6.08 -10.43 15.08
CA PRO A 108 6.71 -10.70 13.78
C PRO A 108 6.00 -11.75 12.92
N PHE A 109 5.47 -12.82 13.52
CA PHE A 109 4.74 -13.86 12.79
C PHE A 109 3.48 -13.35 12.09
N TRP A 110 2.83 -12.33 12.66
CA TRP A 110 1.66 -11.70 12.07
C TRP A 110 2.02 -10.97 10.77
N HIS A 111 3.16 -10.27 10.73
CA HIS A 111 3.64 -9.59 9.52
C HIS A 111 4.04 -10.58 8.43
N ARG A 112 4.61 -11.73 8.80
CA ARG A 112 4.92 -12.82 7.86
C ARG A 112 3.67 -13.43 7.26
N GLU A 113 2.66 -13.70 8.07
CA GLU A 113 1.36 -14.18 7.59
C GLU A 113 0.71 -13.16 6.65
N LEU A 114 0.72 -11.87 7.02
CA LEU A 114 0.23 -10.80 6.17
C LEU A 114 0.95 -10.78 4.81
N ALA A 115 2.29 -10.81 4.81
CA ALA A 115 3.10 -10.80 3.59
C ALA A 115 2.75 -11.96 2.65
N ARG A 116 2.54 -13.17 3.19
CA ARG A 116 2.11 -14.34 2.41
C ARG A 116 0.76 -14.11 1.73
N LYS A 117 -0.22 -13.60 2.47
CA LYS A 117 -1.58 -13.33 1.97
C LYS A 117 -1.61 -12.19 0.96
N MET A 118 -0.74 -11.19 1.12
CA MET A 118 -0.55 -10.12 0.13
C MET A 118 -0.01 -10.66 -1.19
N VAL A 119 1.02 -11.52 -1.15
CA VAL A 119 1.54 -12.19 -2.35
C VAL A 119 0.46 -13.01 -3.05
N ASP A 120 -0.29 -13.82 -2.30
CA ASP A 120 -1.40 -14.61 -2.87
C ASP A 120 -2.43 -13.71 -3.55
N THR A 121 -2.75 -12.57 -2.94
CA THR A 121 -3.70 -11.59 -3.49
C THR A 121 -3.18 -10.93 -4.76
N TRP A 122 -1.92 -10.48 -4.76
CA TRP A 122 -1.32 -9.89 -5.96
C TRP A 122 -1.26 -10.87 -7.13
N GLN A 123 -0.93 -12.14 -6.87
CA GLN A 123 -0.93 -13.19 -7.89
C GLN A 123 -2.32 -13.46 -8.46
N ARG A 124 -3.37 -13.50 -7.61
CA ARG A 124 -4.77 -13.65 -8.05
C ARG A 124 -5.24 -12.51 -8.95
N HIS A 125 -4.61 -11.34 -8.84
CA HIS A 125 -4.91 -10.15 -9.63
C HIS A 125 -3.86 -9.91 -10.75
N ASP A 126 -3.15 -10.94 -11.22
CA ASP A 126 -2.20 -10.82 -12.36
C ASP A 126 -1.12 -9.73 -12.19
N LEU A 127 -0.79 -9.36 -10.95
CA LEU A 127 0.38 -8.56 -10.66
C LEU A 127 1.60 -9.50 -10.61
N THR A 128 2.74 -9.03 -11.11
CA THR A 128 3.91 -9.89 -11.27
C THR A 128 5.06 -9.47 -10.36
N LEU A 129 5.93 -10.43 -10.04
CA LEU A 129 7.17 -10.18 -9.32
C LEU A 129 8.06 -9.18 -10.07
N GLY A 130 8.08 -9.22 -11.41
CA GLY A 130 8.80 -8.24 -12.22
C GLY A 130 8.25 -6.83 -12.04
N GLN A 131 6.92 -6.67 -11.96
CA GLN A 131 6.32 -5.37 -11.67
C GLN A 131 6.65 -4.90 -10.25
N LEU A 132 6.58 -5.80 -9.26
CA LEU A 132 6.94 -5.52 -7.87
C LEU A 132 8.40 -5.06 -7.74
N ALA A 133 9.34 -5.77 -8.39
CA ALA A 133 10.78 -5.46 -8.38
C ALA A 133 11.11 -4.07 -8.94
N ARG A 134 10.26 -3.53 -9.83
CA ARG A 134 10.44 -2.15 -10.32
C ARG A 134 10.16 -1.11 -9.24
N PHE A 135 9.39 -1.40 -8.20
CA PHE A 135 9.18 -0.48 -7.08
C PHE A 135 10.20 -0.62 -5.97
N ALA A 136 10.71 -1.83 -5.80
CA ALA A 136 11.61 -2.22 -4.73
C ALA A 136 12.83 -2.90 -5.34
N ALA A 137 13.89 -2.12 -5.55
CA ALA A 137 15.21 -2.64 -5.86
C ALA A 137 15.95 -3.05 -4.58
N ILE A 138 15.35 -3.86 -3.69
CA ILE A 138 16.05 -4.31 -2.47
C ILE A 138 15.54 -5.67 -1.99
N GLU A 139 16.45 -6.63 -1.90
CA GLU A 139 16.33 -7.80 -1.02
C GLU A 139 15.97 -7.36 0.41
N GLY A 140 15.16 -8.14 1.14
CA GLY A 140 14.83 -7.85 2.55
C GLY A 140 13.45 -7.24 2.81
N TYR A 141 12.62 -7.02 1.77
CA TYR A 141 11.19 -6.85 1.97
C TYR A 141 10.51 -8.22 2.11
N LEU A 142 9.83 -8.44 3.23
CA LEU A 142 9.24 -9.73 3.58
C LEU A 142 8.36 -10.33 2.48
N TYR A 143 7.52 -9.52 1.81
CA TYR A 143 6.67 -10.01 0.72
C TYR A 143 7.44 -10.26 -0.58
N TYR A 144 8.58 -9.61 -0.82
CA TYR A 144 9.44 -9.92 -1.96
C TYR A 144 10.13 -11.28 -1.75
N ASP A 145 10.65 -11.50 -0.55
CA ASP A 145 11.28 -12.77 -0.16
C ASP A 145 10.26 -13.92 -0.16
N GLU A 146 9.06 -13.69 0.39
CA GLU A 146 7.97 -14.66 0.37
C GLU A 146 7.51 -14.97 -1.07
N TRP A 147 7.51 -14.00 -2.00
CA TRP A 147 7.21 -14.27 -3.41
C TRP A 147 8.32 -15.08 -4.08
N ARG A 148 9.59 -14.68 -3.93
CA ARG A 148 10.73 -15.39 -4.53
C ARG A 148 10.87 -16.82 -4.05
N SER A 149 10.57 -17.09 -2.78
CA SER A 149 10.66 -18.45 -2.22
C SER A 149 9.70 -19.47 -2.85
N ARG A 150 8.75 -19.02 -3.67
CA ARG A 150 7.70 -19.83 -4.30
C ARG A 150 7.91 -20.04 -5.80
N CYS A 151 8.89 -19.37 -6.41
CA CYS A 151 9.18 -19.41 -7.84
C CYS A 151 10.41 -20.26 -8.15
#